data_AF-A0AAW6XUW6-F1
#
_entry.id   AF-A0AAW6XUW6-F1
#
_cell.length_a   1.000
_cell.length_b   1.000
_cell.length_c   1.000
_cell.angle_alpha   90.00
_cell.angle_beta   90.00
_cell.angle_gamma   90.00
#
_symmetry.space_group_name_H-M   'P 1'
#
loop_
_entity.id
_entity.type
_entity.pdbx_description
1 polymer ?
#
loop_
_entity_poly.entity_id
_entity_poly.type
_entity_poly.pdbx_seq_one_letter_code
_entity_poly.pdbx_strand_id
1 'polypeptide(L)' 'TEWSRRLFEAVDYVGLGTCEFLVEPDGRVNFLEVNPRLQVEHTVSEEVTGMDLVREQILIASGAELSEVPAPRAHSF' A
#
# COMPACT_ATOMS: atom_id res chain seq x y z
N THR A 1 7.00 5.96 -0.84
CA THR A 1 6.43 5.20 -1.97
C THR A 1 7.50 4.58 -2.86
N GLU A 2 8.58 5.29 -3.22
CA GLU A 2 9.61 4.73 -4.13
C GLU A 2 10.26 3.42 -3.64
N TRP A 3 10.65 3.33 -2.36
CA TRP A 3 11.25 2.12 -1.79
C TRP A 3 10.34 0.90 -1.88
N SER A 4 9.07 1.05 -1.49
CA SER A 4 8.04 0.01 -1.55
C SER A 4 7.81 -0.46 -3.00
N ARG A 5 7.69 0.49 -3.94
CA ARG A 5 7.51 0.19 -5.37
C ARG A 5 8.66 -0.66 -5.91
N ARG A 6 9.91 -0.26 -5.62
CA ARG A 6 11.10 -0.99 -6.08
C ARG A 6 11.16 -2.41 -5.53
N LEU A 7 10.72 -2.61 -4.30
CA LEU A 7 10.68 -3.95 -3.69
C LEU A 7 9.66 -4.84 -4.40
N PHE A 8 8.46 -4.34 -4.67
CA PHE A 8 7.43 -5.11 -5.39
C PHE A 8 7.81 -5.39 -6.85
N GLU A 9 8.41 -4.42 -7.54
CA GLU A 9 8.93 -4.60 -8.90
C GLU A 9 10.06 -5.64 -8.97
N ALA A 10 10.91 -5.71 -7.95
CA ALA A 10 12.03 -6.64 -7.93
C ALA A 10 11.62 -8.13 -7.79
N VAL A 11 10.38 -8.39 -7.39
CA VAL A 11 9.85 -9.75 -7.18
C VAL A 11 8.58 -10.03 -8.00
N ASP A 12 8.28 -9.18 -8.98
CA ASP A 12 7.08 -9.25 -9.82
C ASP A 12 5.80 -9.45 -8.98
N TYR A 13 5.67 -8.69 -7.88
CA TYR A 13 4.59 -8.86 -6.94
C TYR A 13 3.23 -8.50 -7.56
N VAL A 14 2.24 -9.37 -7.37
CA VAL A 14 0.85 -9.17 -7.83
C VAL A 14 -0.09 -9.19 -6.64
N GLY A 15 -0.87 -8.12 -6.49
CA GLY A 15 -1.87 -7.97 -5.45
C GLY A 15 -1.63 -6.73 -4.60
N LEU A 16 -2.29 -6.69 -3.43
CA LEU A 16 -2.09 -5.65 -2.44
C LEU A 16 -1.14 -6.12 -1.35
N GLY A 17 -0.22 -5.26 -0.95
CA GLY A 17 0.66 -5.53 0.17
C GLY A 17 1.10 -4.25 0.87
N THR A 18 1.43 -4.39 2.15
CA THR A 18 2.00 -3.29 2.94
C THR A 18 3.48 -3.54 3.17
N CYS A 19 4.30 -2.51 2.96
CA CYS A 19 5.70 -2.50 3.38
C CYS A 19 5.80 -1.76 4.70
N GLU A 20 6.32 -2.42 5.74
CA GLU A 20 6.49 -1.84 7.06
C GLU A 20 7.91 -1.31 7.25
N PHE A 21 7.98 -0.13 7.87
CA PHE A 21 9.24 0.56 8.13
C PHE A 21 9.29 1.05 9.57
N LEU A 22 10.47 0.96 10.19
CA LEU A 22 10.77 1.61 11.45
C LEU A 22 11.42 2.96 11.17
N VAL A 23 10.81 4.03 11.68
CA VAL A 23 11.37 5.39 11.60
C VAL A 23 11.97 5.76 12.96
N GLU A 24 13.27 6.01 12.99
CA GLU A 24 13.99 6.46 14.19
C GLU A 24 13.82 7.98 14.40
N PRO A 25 14.00 8.51 15.64
CA PRO A 25 13.86 9.93 15.92
C PRO A 25 14.80 10.85 15.14
N ASP A 26 15.93 10.32 14.66
CA ASP A 26 16.90 11.03 13.82
C ASP A 26 16.53 11.03 12.32
N GLY A 27 15.38 10.42 11.98
CA GLY A 27 14.87 10.33 10.61
C GLY A 27 15.39 9.12 9.82
N ARG A 28 16.22 8.25 10.40
CA ARG A 28 16.61 6.99 9.74
C ARG A 28 15.39 6.09 9.57
N VAL A 29 15.25 5.54 8.37
CA VAL A 29 14.17 4.61 8.00
C VAL A 29 14.77 3.24 7.73
N ASN A 30 14.33 2.23 8.48
CA ASN A 30 14.76 0.85 8.31
C ASN A 30 13.58 0.01 7.80
N PHE A 31 13.79 -0.80 6.76
CA PHE A 31 12.79 -1.77 6.31
C PHE A 31 12.63 -2.88 7.36
N LEU A 32 11.39 -3.25 7.67
CA LEU A 32 11.08 -4.32 8.61
C LEU A 32 10.62 -5.58 7.86
N GLU A 33 9.49 -5.48 7.17
CA GLU A 33 8.90 -6.61 6.46
C GLU A 33 7.90 -6.17 5.39
N VAL A 34 7.39 -7.15 4.63
CA VAL A 34 6.22 -6.99 3.76
C VAL A 34 5.13 -7.92 4.25
N ASN A 35 3.92 -7.37 4.35
CA ASN A 35 2.69 -8.13 4.54
C ASN A 35 1.99 -8.31 3.18
N PRO A 36 2.09 -9.49 2.52
CA PRO A 36 1.57 -9.72 1.17
C PRO A 36 0.06 -10.04 1.19
N ARG A 37 -0.71 -9.22 1.90
CA ARG A 37 -2.16 -9.34 2.10
C ARG A 37 -2.73 -7.98 2.47
N LEU A 38 -4.04 -7.81 2.29
CA LEU A 38 -4.75 -6.67 2.86
C LEU A 38 -4.60 -6.66 4.39
N GLN A 39 -4.21 -5.52 4.93
CA GLN A 39 -4.03 -5.32 6.37
C GLN A 39 -5.31 -4.81 7.04
N VAL A 40 -5.42 -5.00 8.35
CA VAL A 40 -6.66 -4.69 9.10
C VAL A 40 -6.94 -3.18 9.04
N GLU A 41 -5.89 -2.39 9.15
CA GLU A 41 -5.85 -0.94 9.12
C GLU A 41 -6.04 -0.32 7.73
N HIS A 42 -6.32 -1.11 6.67
CA HIS A 42 -6.55 -0.57 5.32
C HIS A 42 -7.61 0.54 5.28
N THR A 43 -8.61 0.46 6.16
CA THR A 43 -9.72 1.43 6.25
C THR A 43 -9.24 2.87 6.41
N VAL A 44 -8.14 3.13 7.12
CA VAL A 44 -7.64 4.51 7.27
C VAL A 44 -7.11 5.07 5.94
N SER A 45 -6.53 4.20 5.11
CA SER A 45 -6.07 4.57 3.77
C SER A 45 -7.25 4.80 2.82
N GLU A 46 -8.28 3.96 2.92
CA GLU A 46 -9.52 4.12 2.14
C GLU A 46 -10.25 5.43 2.49
N GLU A 47 -10.33 5.80 3.77
CA GLU A 47 -11.02 7.02 4.20
C GLU A 47 -10.33 8.30 3.70
N VAL A 48 -9.00 8.34 3.70
CA VAL A 48 -8.25 9.52 3.24
C VAL A 48 -8.09 9.60 1.73
N THR A 49 -8.12 8.46 1.02
CA THR A 49 -7.97 8.44 -0.46
C THR A 49 -9.30 8.34 -1.20
N GLY A 50 -10.33 7.76 -0.59
CA GLY A 50 -11.58 7.37 -1.25
C GLY A 50 -11.45 6.13 -2.14
N MET A 51 -10.32 5.41 -2.09
CA MET A 51 -10.10 4.18 -2.85
C MET A 51 -10.65 2.98 -2.07
N ASP A 52 -11.29 2.03 -2.76
CA ASP A 52 -11.77 0.76 -2.18
C ASP A 52 -10.74 -0.33 -2.49
N LEU A 53 -9.89 -0.65 -1.51
CA LEU A 53 -8.77 -1.58 -1.70
C LEU A 53 -9.26 -3.02 -1.92
N VAL A 54 -10.39 -3.43 -1.34
CA VAL A 54 -10.96 -4.76 -1.60
C VAL A 54 -11.38 -4.89 -3.07
N ARG A 55 -12.05 -3.88 -3.61
CA ARG A 55 -12.43 -3.82 -5.03
C ARG A 55 -11.21 -3.87 -5.94
N GLU A 56 -10.17 -3.11 -5.62
CA GLU A 56 -8.94 -3.08 -6.42
C GLU A 56 -8.20 -4.42 -6.40
N GLN A 57 -8.21 -5.14 -5.27
CA GLN A 57 -7.67 -6.49 -5.20
C GLN A 57 -8.39 -7.46 -6.16
N ILE A 58 -9.71 -7.35 -6.27
CA ILE A 58 -10.52 -8.15 -7.21
C ILE A 58 -10.18 -7.78 -8.66
N LEU A 59 -10.04 -6.48 -8.95
CA LEU A 59 -9.66 -6.00 -10.28
C LEU A 59 -8.27 -6.50 -10.69
N ILE A 60 -7.28 -6.41 -9.81
CA ILE A 60 -5.93 -6.94 -10.04
C ILE A 60 -5.99 -8.45 -10.31
N ALA A 61 -6.74 -9.20 -9.50
CA ALA A 61 -6.90 -10.65 -9.70
C ALA A 61 -7.57 -11.00 -11.04
N SER A 62 -8.38 -10.08 -11.60
CA SER A 62 -8.99 -10.23 -12.92
C SER A 62 -8.09 -9.83 -14.10
N GLY A 63 -6.87 -9.33 -13.83
CA GLY A 63 -5.95 -8.84 -14.85
C GLY A 63 -6.31 -7.44 -15.40
N ALA A 64 -7.11 -6.66 -14.67
CA ALA A 64 -7.40 -5.28 -15.03
C ALA A 64 -6.17 -4.38 -14.82
N GLU A 65 -6.16 -3.23 -15.49
CA GLU A 65 -5.15 -2.20 -15.24
C GLU A 65 -5.31 -1.59 -13.83
N LEU A 66 -4.20 -1.10 -13.28
CA LEU A 66 -4.20 -0.44 -11.97
C LEU A 66 -4.92 0.90 -12.05
N SER A 67 -5.84 1.12 -11.10
CA SER A 67 -6.48 2.43 -10.93
C SER A 67 -5.47 3.47 -10.46
N GLU A 68 -5.68 4.73 -10.86
CA GLU A 68 -4.90 5.85 -10.33
C GLU A 68 -5.23 6.05 -8.84
N VAL A 69 -4.19 6.17 -8.00
CA VAL A 69 -4.36 6.40 -6.57
C VAL A 69 -4.62 7.89 -6.31
N PRO A 70 -5.79 8.27 -5.74
CA PRO A 70 -6.07 9.67 -5.44
C PRO A 70 -5.14 10.23 -4.36
N ALA A 71 -4.85 11.53 -4.43
CA ALA A 71 -4.10 12.22 -3.39
C ALA A 71 -4.86 12.16 -2.04
N PRO A 72 -4.20 11.78 -0.92
CA PRO A 72 -4.83 11.75 0.39
C PRO A 72 -5.38 13.12 0.80
N ARG A 73 -6.54 13.14 1.46
CA ARG A 73 -7.17 14.33 2.03
C ARG A 73 -7.55 14.11 3.50
N ALA A 74 -7.46 15.17 4.29
CA ALA A 74 -7.81 15.17 5.71
C ALA A 74 -7.04 14.09 6.52
N HIS A 75 -7.67 13.53 7.56
CA HIS A 75 -7.08 12.57 8.49
C HIS A 75 -8.12 11.52 8.90
N SER A 76 -7.67 10.29 9.13
CA SER A 76 -8.43 9.14 9.62
C SER A 76 -7.63 8.44 10.73
N PHE A 77 -8.32 7.83 11.70
CA PHE A 77 -7.75 7.18 12.89
C PHE A 77 -8.52 5.91 13.28
#